data_AF-A0A920Q8S2-F1
#
_entry.id   AF-A0A920Q8S2-F1
#
_cell.length_a   1.000
_cell.length_b   1.000
_cell.length_c   1.000
_cell.angle_alpha   90.00
_cell.angle_beta   90.00
_cell.angle_gamma   90.00
#
_symmetry.space_group_name_H-M   'P 1'
#
loop_
_entity.id
_entity.type
_entity.pdbx_description
1 polymer ?
#
loop_
_entity_poly.entity_id
_entity_poly.type
_entity_poly.pdbx_seq_one_letter_code
_entity_poly.pdbx_strand_id
1 'polypeptide(L)'
;MVESRFVGMKNRGVYETPGGTILHIAHRAIESITLNRGVINLKDSLMPRFAQLTYDGFWFSPEMEILIDMVKKTQEPVNGTARLELYKGNCTVTGRKSPNSLYVEDIATMEADHGAYDPKDAVGFIKLHALPLRIHAGLKENSKN
;
A
#
# COMPACT_ATOMS: atom_id res chain seq x y z
N MET A 1 -15.07 -1.81 -19.39
CA MET A 1 -13.93 -2.73 -19.14
C MET A 1 -14.05 -3.93 -20.07
N VAL A 2 -12.93 -4.47 -20.56
CA VAL A 2 -12.89 -5.81 -21.17
C VAL A 2 -12.17 -6.71 -20.16
N GLU A 3 -12.82 -7.78 -19.73
CA GLU A 3 -12.35 -8.69 -18.68
C GLU A 3 -12.26 -10.12 -19.19
N SER A 4 -11.43 -10.94 -18.54
CA SER A 4 -11.35 -12.38 -18.78
C SER A 4 -12.25 -13.09 -17.78
N ARG A 5 -13.24 -13.83 -18.26
CA ARG A 5 -14.05 -14.70 -17.42
C ARG A 5 -13.24 -15.90 -16.97
N PHE A 6 -13.62 -16.47 -15.82
CA PHE A 6 -13.01 -17.68 -15.29
C PHE A 6 -13.02 -18.84 -16.30
N VAL A 7 -14.09 -18.95 -17.11
CA VAL A 7 -14.22 -19.95 -18.19
C VAL A 7 -13.38 -19.64 -19.45
N GLY A 8 -12.46 -18.68 -19.38
CA GLY A 8 -11.44 -18.40 -20.40
C GLY A 8 -11.84 -17.42 -21.51
N MET A 9 -13.11 -17.04 -21.62
CA MET A 9 -13.58 -16.09 -22.64
C MET A 9 -13.41 -14.62 -22.21
N LYS A 10 -13.20 -13.73 -23.18
CA LYS A 10 -13.23 -12.28 -22.94
C LYS A 10 -14.65 -11.74 -23.05
N ASN A 11 -14.98 -10.79 -22.19
CA ASN A 11 -16.28 -10.11 -22.20
C ASN A 11 -16.10 -8.59 -22.03
N ARG A 12 -17.00 -7.80 -22.60
CA ARG A 12 -17.06 -6.34 -22.38
C ARG A 12 -18.22 -6.03 -21.44
N GLY A 13 -17.92 -5.33 -20.34
CA GLY A 13 -18.90 -4.86 -19.36
C GLY A 13 -18.77 -3.36 -19.11
N VAL A 14 -19.88 -2.74 -18.75
CA VAL A 14 -19.95 -1.37 -18.20
C VAL A 14 -20.43 -1.49 -16.76
N TYR A 15 -19.78 -0.76 -15.85
CA TYR A 15 -20.06 -0.81 -14.42
C TYR A 15 -20.11 0.62 -13.89
N GLU A 16 -21.07 0.87 -13.02
CA GLU A 16 -21.23 2.14 -12.30
C GLU A 16 -21.17 1.83 -10.80
N THR A 17 -20.05 2.17 -10.17
CA THR A 17 -19.77 1.83 -8.75
C THR A 17 -19.37 3.05 -7.91
N PRO A 18 -20.11 4.18 -7.97
CA PRO A 18 -19.67 5.46 -7.39
C PRO A 18 -19.33 5.36 -5.90
N GLY A 19 -20.20 4.73 -5.09
CA GLY A 19 -19.95 4.55 -3.66
C GLY A 19 -18.73 3.66 -3.38
N GLY A 20 -18.56 2.57 -4.14
CA GLY A 20 -17.41 1.68 -4.02
C GLY A 20 -16.09 2.37 -4.38
N THR A 21 -16.08 3.17 -5.45
CA THR A 21 -14.91 3.96 -5.86
C THR A 21 -14.53 4.98 -4.79
N ILE A 22 -15.50 5.72 -4.25
CA ILE A 22 -15.27 6.69 -3.18
C ILE A 22 -14.73 6.02 -1.92
N LEU A 23 -15.37 4.92 -1.48
CA LEU A 23 -14.94 4.17 -0.30
C LEU A 23 -13.55 3.58 -0.47
N HIS A 24 -13.22 3.03 -1.63
CA HIS A 24 -11.90 2.49 -1.91
C HIS A 24 -10.80 3.56 -1.78
N ILE A 25 -11.04 4.75 -2.35
CA ILE A 25 -10.10 5.87 -2.28
C ILE A 25 -9.97 6.38 -0.83
N ALA A 26 -11.08 6.55 -0.11
CA ALA A 26 -11.08 6.95 1.30
C ALA A 26 -10.33 5.95 2.18
N HIS A 27 -10.60 4.65 1.98
CA HIS A 27 -10.02 3.56 2.75
C HIS A 27 -8.50 3.49 2.58
N ARG A 28 -8.01 3.51 1.32
CA ARG A 28 -6.57 3.57 1.03
C ARG A 28 -5.93 4.84 1.61
N ALA A 29 -6.65 5.96 1.67
CA ALA A 29 -6.15 7.18 2.27
C ALA A 29 -5.92 7.03 3.79
N ILE A 30 -6.80 6.37 4.52
CA ILE A 30 -6.57 6.11 5.95
C ILE A 30 -5.46 5.10 6.17
N GLU A 31 -5.44 4.00 5.40
CA GLU A 31 -4.37 3.01 5.48
C GLU A 31 -2.98 3.64 5.30
N SER A 32 -2.85 4.63 4.41
CA SER A 32 -1.58 5.32 4.14
C SER A 32 -0.98 6.03 5.36
N ILE A 33 -1.80 6.38 6.36
CA ILE A 33 -1.35 7.06 7.57
C ILE A 33 -1.44 6.19 8.83
N THR A 34 -2.05 5.01 8.76
CA THR A 34 -2.21 4.10 9.92
C THR A 34 -1.45 2.79 9.80
N LEU A 35 -0.99 2.43 8.60
CA LEU A 35 -0.24 1.19 8.36
C LEU A 35 1.23 1.45 8.11
N ASN A 36 2.07 0.58 8.67
CA ASN A 36 3.49 0.58 8.37
C ASN A 36 3.73 0.17 6.91
N ARG A 37 4.77 0.73 6.30
CA ARG A 37 5.20 0.45 4.92
C ARG A 37 5.30 -1.06 4.61
N GLY A 38 5.87 -1.86 5.49
CA GLY A 38 6.01 -3.30 5.29
C GLY A 38 4.66 -4.02 5.19
N VAL A 39 3.71 -3.62 6.04
CA VAL A 39 2.34 -4.16 6.04
C VAL A 39 1.59 -3.76 4.78
N ILE A 40 1.70 -2.50 4.35
CA ILE A 40 1.09 -2.03 3.09
C ILE A 40 1.61 -2.83 1.91
N ASN A 41 2.94 -3.00 1.80
CA ASN A 41 3.55 -3.76 0.71
C ASN A 41 3.08 -5.23 0.69
N LEU A 42 3.05 -5.88 1.85
CA LEU A 42 2.57 -7.25 1.95
C LEU A 42 1.09 -7.36 1.56
N LYS A 43 0.24 -6.48 2.10
CA LYS A 43 -1.17 -6.39 1.75
C LYS A 43 -1.38 -6.20 0.26
N ASP A 44 -0.77 -5.17 -0.33
CA ASP A 44 -0.92 -4.85 -1.75
C ASP A 44 -0.40 -5.98 -2.67
N SER A 45 0.55 -6.81 -2.21
CA SER A 45 0.98 -8.01 -2.95
C SER A 45 -0.05 -9.15 -2.95
N LEU A 46 -0.87 -9.26 -1.89
CA LEU A 46 -1.83 -10.35 -1.70
C LEU A 46 -3.26 -9.98 -2.10
N MET A 47 -3.62 -8.68 -2.12
CA MET A 47 -4.95 -8.21 -2.53
C MET A 47 -5.35 -8.61 -3.96
N PRO A 48 -4.44 -8.69 -4.96
CA PRO A 48 -4.78 -9.22 -6.28
C PRO A 48 -5.29 -10.67 -6.22
N ARG A 49 -4.69 -11.51 -5.35
CA ARG A 49 -5.14 -12.90 -5.16
C ARG A 49 -6.51 -12.95 -4.49
N PHE A 50 -6.75 -12.13 -3.46
CA PHE A 50 -8.06 -11.99 -2.83
C PHE A 50 -9.14 -11.61 -3.84
N ALA A 51 -8.86 -10.62 -4.71
CA ALA A 51 -9.78 -10.18 -5.75
C ALA A 51 -10.05 -11.28 -6.78
N GLN A 52 -9.00 -12.03 -7.19
CA GLN A 52 -9.13 -13.15 -8.10
C GLN A 52 -10.01 -14.27 -7.53
N LEU A 53 -9.75 -14.72 -6.30
CA LEU A 53 -10.57 -15.76 -5.65
C LEU A 53 -12.03 -15.33 -5.53
N THR A 54 -12.28 -14.05 -5.25
CA THR A 54 -13.64 -13.49 -5.20
C THR A 54 -14.31 -13.54 -6.58
N TYR A 55 -13.60 -13.15 -7.65
CA TYR A 55 -14.12 -13.18 -9.02
C TYR A 55 -14.41 -14.61 -9.51
N ASP A 56 -13.51 -15.54 -9.17
CA ASP A 56 -13.58 -16.94 -9.59
C ASP A 56 -14.60 -17.77 -8.76
N GLY A 57 -15.21 -17.18 -7.74
CA GLY A 57 -16.24 -17.83 -6.91
C GLY A 57 -15.71 -18.66 -5.75
N PHE A 58 -14.42 -18.57 -5.42
CA PHE A 58 -13.77 -19.32 -4.35
C PHE A 58 -13.87 -18.65 -2.97
N TRP A 59 -15.00 -17.99 -2.67
CA TRP A 59 -15.21 -17.27 -1.42
C TRP A 59 -15.07 -18.14 -0.16
N PHE A 60 -15.50 -19.40 -0.24
CA PHE A 60 -15.44 -20.36 0.88
C PHE A 60 -14.24 -21.32 0.79
N SER A 61 -13.19 -20.94 0.05
CA SER A 61 -11.97 -21.74 -0.02
C SER A 61 -11.08 -21.52 1.21
N PRO A 62 -10.28 -22.51 1.64
CA PRO A 62 -9.31 -22.34 2.72
C PRO A 62 -8.32 -21.19 2.46
N GLU A 63 -7.95 -20.96 1.20
CA GLU A 63 -7.09 -19.83 0.81
C GLU A 63 -7.75 -18.48 1.12
N MET A 64 -9.05 -18.36 0.85
CA MET A 64 -9.82 -17.14 1.12
C MET A 64 -9.98 -16.88 2.62
N GLU A 65 -10.19 -17.93 3.43
CA GLU A 65 -10.25 -17.81 4.89
C GLU A 65 -8.96 -17.19 5.47
N ILE A 66 -7.80 -17.68 5.03
CA ILE A 66 -6.49 -17.15 5.45
C ILE A 66 -6.34 -15.68 5.05
N LEU A 67 -6.73 -15.32 3.83
CA LEU A 67 -6.64 -13.93 3.35
C LEU A 67 -7.60 -13.01 4.10
N ILE A 68 -8.81 -13.47 4.43
CA ILE A 68 -9.78 -12.70 5.23
C ILE A 68 -9.20 -12.40 6.61
N ASP A 69 -8.58 -13.38 7.27
CA ASP A 69 -8.01 -13.18 8.60
C ASP A 69 -6.79 -12.25 8.56
N MET A 70 -5.95 -12.35 7.52
CA MET A 70 -4.92 -11.37 7.24
C MET A 70 -5.52 -9.97 7.12
N VAL A 71 -6.56 -9.79 6.29
CA VAL A 71 -7.23 -8.48 6.11
C VAL A 71 -7.72 -7.96 7.46
N LYS A 72 -8.50 -8.74 8.22
CA LYS A 72 -8.98 -8.33 9.56
C LYS A 72 -7.82 -7.84 10.44
N LYS A 73 -6.72 -8.58 10.47
CA LYS A 73 -5.54 -8.23 11.27
C LYS A 73 -4.93 -6.89 10.83
N THR A 74 -4.80 -6.67 9.52
CA THR A 74 -4.30 -5.39 9.00
C THR A 74 -5.23 -4.22 9.28
N GLN A 75 -6.53 -4.45 9.45
CA GLN A 75 -7.51 -3.38 9.65
C GLN A 75 -7.64 -2.91 11.10
N GLU A 76 -7.08 -3.62 12.08
CA GLU A 76 -7.14 -3.26 13.51
C GLU A 76 -6.75 -1.79 13.81
N PRO A 77 -5.65 -1.23 13.26
CA PRO A 77 -5.30 0.17 13.51
C PRO A 77 -5.98 1.17 12.55
N VAL A 78 -6.69 0.70 11.52
CA VAL A 78 -7.22 1.54 10.42
C VAL A 78 -8.50 2.23 10.87
N ASN A 79 -8.34 3.36 11.54
CA ASN A 79 -9.45 4.18 12.02
C ASN A 79 -9.16 5.66 11.76
N GLY A 80 -10.09 6.41 11.18
CA GLY A 80 -9.88 7.83 10.88
C GLY A 80 -10.91 8.44 9.95
N THR A 81 -10.63 9.67 9.49
CA THR A 81 -11.49 10.41 8.55
C THR A 81 -10.66 10.90 7.37
N ALA A 82 -11.07 10.50 6.17
CA ALA A 82 -10.53 11.02 4.92
C ALA A 82 -11.48 12.09 4.36
N ARG A 83 -10.92 13.23 3.94
CA ARG A 83 -11.65 14.28 3.25
C ARG A 83 -11.43 14.13 1.75
N LEU A 84 -12.52 14.09 1.00
CA LEU A 84 -12.51 13.87 -0.44
C LEU A 84 -13.18 15.04 -1.15
N GLU A 85 -12.66 15.38 -2.32
CA GLU A 85 -13.29 16.27 -3.29
C GLU A 85 -13.81 15.43 -4.47
N LEU A 86 -15.08 15.62 -4.82
CA LEU A 86 -15.72 14.94 -5.93
C LEU A 86 -16.01 15.94 -7.04
N TYR A 87 -15.42 15.73 -8.22
CA TYR A 87 -15.59 16.66 -9.33
C TYR A 87 -15.58 15.95 -10.67
N LYS A 88 -16.67 16.09 -11.44
CA LYS A 88 -16.83 15.59 -12.81
C LYS A 88 -16.32 14.14 -13.01
N GLY A 89 -16.78 13.22 -12.16
CA GLY A 89 -16.40 11.81 -12.21
C GLY A 89 -15.05 11.46 -11.58
N ASN A 90 -14.35 12.44 -10.99
CA ASN A 90 -13.12 12.22 -10.23
C ASN A 90 -13.38 12.28 -8.73
N CYS A 91 -12.52 11.61 -7.97
CA CYS A 91 -12.50 11.60 -6.52
C CYS A 91 -11.04 11.78 -6.05
N THR A 92 -10.74 12.92 -5.42
CA THR A 92 -9.39 13.28 -4.97
C THR A 92 -9.35 13.41 -3.46
N VAL A 93 -8.28 12.93 -2.83
CA VAL A 93 -8.08 13.07 -1.38
C VAL A 93 -7.51 14.45 -1.06
N THR A 94 -8.22 15.23 -0.23
CA THR A 94 -7.82 16.59 0.19
C THR A 94 -7.34 16.65 1.64
N GLY A 95 -7.58 15.63 2.45
CA GLY A 95 -7.10 15.60 3.83
C GLY A 95 -7.29 14.25 4.50
N ARG A 96 -6.54 14.02 5.58
CA ARG A 96 -6.57 12.78 6.39
C ARG A 96 -6.41 13.15 7.85
N LYS A 97 -7.12 12.46 8.75
CA LYS A 97 -6.89 12.52 10.19
C LYS A 97 -7.17 11.16 10.82
N SER A 98 -6.37 10.77 11.80
CA SER A 98 -6.54 9.51 12.52
C SER A 98 -5.98 9.64 13.94
N PRO A 99 -6.65 9.07 14.97
CA PRO A 99 -6.06 8.93 16.29
C PRO A 99 -4.88 7.92 16.31
N ASN A 100 -4.80 7.04 15.30
CA ASN A 100 -3.77 6.00 15.17
C ASN A 100 -2.75 6.36 14.09
N SER A 101 -2.52 7.66 13.85
CA SER A 101 -1.62 8.07 12.77
C SER A 101 -0.17 7.73 13.11
N LEU A 102 0.53 7.14 12.15
CA LEU A 102 1.98 6.92 12.18
C LEU A 102 2.75 8.14 11.63
N TYR A 103 2.03 9.15 11.13
CA TYR A 103 2.64 10.42 10.74
C TYR A 103 2.88 11.27 11.99
N VAL A 104 4.14 11.60 12.23
CA VAL A 104 4.57 12.47 13.33
C VAL A 104 5.19 13.71 12.70
N GLU A 105 4.53 14.86 12.88
CA GLU A 105 4.92 16.14 12.26
C GLU A 105 6.34 16.56 12.66
N ASP A 106 6.68 16.42 13.95
CA ASP A 106 8.00 16.77 14.50
C ASP A 106 9.16 15.97 13.90
N ILE A 107 8.92 14.72 13.44
CA ILE A 107 9.94 13.89 12.79
C ILE A 107 9.98 14.16 11.28
N ALA A 108 8.85 14.55 10.69
CA ALA A 108 8.71 14.78 9.26
C ALA A 108 9.06 16.20 8.82
N THR A 109 9.17 17.14 9.76
CA THR A 109 9.46 18.54 9.45
C THR A 109 10.88 18.70 8.90
N MET A 110 11.03 19.63 7.96
CA MET A 110 12.34 20.11 7.48
C MET A 110 12.81 21.35 8.26
N GLU A 111 12.00 21.82 9.21
CA GLU A 111 12.32 22.94 10.11
C GLU A 111 13.03 22.43 11.37
N ALA A 112 13.05 23.21 12.46
CA ALA A 112 13.66 22.77 13.71
C ALA A 112 12.90 21.55 14.28
N ASP A 113 13.45 20.37 14.08
CA ASP A 113 12.92 19.07 14.52
C ASP A 113 13.10 18.80 16.03
N HIS A 114 13.56 19.81 16.78
CA HIS A 114 13.94 19.71 18.20
C HIS A 114 14.89 18.54 18.53
N GLY A 115 15.68 18.07 17.55
CA GLY A 115 16.56 16.92 17.70
C GLY A 115 15.86 15.55 17.60
N ALA A 116 14.68 15.49 16.99
CA ALA A 116 13.93 14.25 16.81
C ALA A 116 14.61 13.27 15.83
N TYR A 117 15.47 13.74 14.93
CA TYR A 117 16.22 12.92 13.99
C TYR A 117 17.68 13.37 13.87
N ASP A 118 18.66 12.45 14.00
CA ASP A 118 20.07 12.76 13.72
C ASP A 118 20.43 12.42 12.26
N PRO A 119 20.69 13.42 11.39
CA PRO A 119 21.06 13.16 10.00
C PRO A 119 22.36 12.36 9.83
N LYS A 120 23.23 12.31 10.86
CA LYS A 120 24.50 11.55 10.79
C LYS A 120 24.27 10.05 10.70
N ASP A 121 23.18 9.54 11.27
CA ASP A 121 22.84 8.12 11.23
C ASP A 121 22.55 7.63 9.80
N ALA A 122 22.06 8.53 8.93
CA ALA A 122 21.80 8.23 7.52
C ALA A 122 23.06 7.76 6.78
N VAL A 123 24.23 8.32 7.12
CA VAL A 123 25.50 7.99 6.45
C VAL A 123 25.86 6.52 6.68
N GLY A 124 25.72 6.03 7.92
CA GLY A 124 25.95 4.64 8.26
C GLY A 124 24.93 3.72 7.59
N PHE A 125 23.65 4.08 7.66
CA PHE A 125 22.57 3.33 7.04
C PHE A 125 22.76 3.17 5.52
N ILE A 126 23.06 4.24 4.79
CA ILE A 126 23.26 4.20 3.34
C ILE A 126 24.43 3.27 2.97
N LYS A 127 25.55 3.36 3.72
CA LYS A 127 26.73 2.52 3.48
C LYS A 127 26.42 1.03 3.66
N LEU A 128 25.67 0.68 4.70
CA LEU A 128 25.28 -0.71 4.99
C LEU A 128 24.23 -1.21 3.99
N HIS A 129 23.20 -0.41 3.70
CA HIS A 129 22.12 -0.78 2.77
C HIS A 129 22.65 -0.96 1.33
N ALA A 130 23.66 -0.19 0.92
CA ALA A 130 24.29 -0.32 -0.38
C ALA A 130 25.31 -1.46 -0.48
N LEU A 131 25.67 -2.12 0.63
CA LEU A 131 26.74 -3.12 0.66
C LEU A 131 26.55 -4.27 -0.36
N PRO A 132 25.36 -4.90 -0.49
CA PRO A 132 25.17 -5.96 -1.48
C PRO A 132 25.37 -5.48 -2.93
N LEU A 133 24.94 -4.25 -3.22
CA LEU A 133 25.09 -3.63 -4.55
C LEU A 133 26.57 -3.36 -4.86
N ARG A 134 27.33 -2.89 -3.88
CA ARG A 134 28.78 -2.64 -4.01
C ARG A 134 29.56 -3.93 -4.26
N ILE A 135 29.21 -5.02 -3.57
CA ILE A 135 29.82 -6.35 -3.79
C ILE A 135 29.52 -6.83 -5.22
N HIS A 136 28.26 -6.74 -5.65
CA HIS A 136 27.88 -7.17 -7.00
C HIS A 136 28.56 -6.34 -8.10
N ALA A 137 28.70 -5.03 -7.90
CA ALA A 137 29.44 -4.16 -8.82
C ALA A 137 30.93 -4.54 -8.90
N GLY A 138 31.58 -4.77 -7.75
CA GLY A 138 33.00 -5.18 -7.71
C GLY A 138 33.26 -6.54 -8.39
N LEU A 139 32.33 -7.49 -8.29
CA LEU A 139 32.43 -8.76 -9.03
C LEU A 139 32.40 -8.56 -10.55
N LYS A 140 31.58 -7.62 -11.05
CA LYS A 140 31.50 -7.29 -12.49
C LYS A 140 32.76 -6.61 -13.02
N GLU A 141 33.40 -5.74 -12.22
CA GLU A 141 34.68 -5.12 -12.58
C GLU A 141 35.80 -6.16 -12.64
N ASN A 142 35.87 -7.07 -11.67
CA ASN A 142 36.87 -8.13 -11.65
C ASN A 142 36.69 -9.17 -12.77
N SER A 143 35.47 -9.40 -13.27
CA SER A 143 35.21 -10.29 -14.42
C SER A 143 35.56 -9.70 -15.78
N LYS A 144 35.89 -8.39 -15.85
CA LYS A 144 36.27 -7.69 -17.08
C LYS A 144 37.79 -7.57 -17.27
N ASN A 145 38.56 -7.93 -16.24
CA ASN A 145 40.02 -8.05 -16.27
C ASN A 145 40.43 -9.51 -16.40
#